data_AF-A0A2E4LJ50-F1
#
_entry.id   AF-A0A2E4LJ50-F1
#
_cell.length_a   1.000
_cell.length_b   1.000
_cell.length_c   1.000
_cell.angle_alpha   90.00
_cell.angle_beta   90.00
_cell.angle_gamma   90.00
#
_symmetry.space_group_name_H-M   'P 1'
#
loop_
_entity.id
_entity.type
_entity.pdbx_description
1 polymer ?
#
loop_
_entity_poly.entity_id
_entity_poly.type
_entity_poly.pdbx_seq_one_letter_code
_entity_poly.pdbx_strand_id
1 'polypeptide(L)'
;MNWKNEIDEIARRRELALDQGGEQAIAKHHAKGRLTIRERIDKLVDHNTFEEIGPIAGAANYDENGNLESFDPANFVLGFGKISGRRIVVGGEDFTMRGGSPSPAGLRKSVYAEEIAIQYKLPLVRLHEGSGGSVGGTSGKGANLPSPVNAPARFRSVAQAMSTVPVATAALGAVAGLPAGRLVASHFSVMSKKTAQILTAGPAVVARAMGEEKTKEELGGWKVHTKNGTV
;
A
#
# COMPACT_ATOMS: atom_id res chain seq x y z
N MET A 1 38.63 1.24 11.31
CA MET A 1 37.38 1.88 10.84
C MET A 1 36.28 1.45 11.79
N ASN A 2 35.57 2.40 12.38
CA ASN A 2 34.47 2.17 13.33
C ASN A 2 33.18 2.56 12.58
N TRP A 3 32.23 1.62 12.47
CA TRP A 3 30.97 1.76 11.72
C TRP A 3 29.85 2.45 12.50
N LYS A 4 30.18 3.17 13.59
CA LYS A 4 29.19 3.74 14.50
C LYS A 4 28.29 4.75 13.81
N ASN A 5 28.84 5.64 12.98
CA ASN A 5 28.05 6.65 12.29
C ASN A 5 27.02 6.02 11.36
N GLU A 6 27.41 4.97 10.62
CA GLU A 6 26.53 4.25 9.71
C GLU A 6 25.42 3.50 10.46
N ILE A 7 25.75 2.91 11.63
CA ILE A 7 24.77 2.23 12.49
C ILE A 7 23.77 3.25 13.08
N ASP A 8 24.27 4.37 13.57
CA ASP A 8 23.45 5.44 14.16
C ASP A 8 22.52 6.05 13.10
N GLU A 9 23.00 6.20 11.87
CA GLU A 9 22.17 6.67 10.77
C GLU A 9 21.07 5.66 10.38
N ILE A 10 21.39 4.36 10.34
CA ILE A 10 20.38 3.30 10.11
C ILE A 10 19.31 3.34 11.21
N ALA A 11 19.70 3.52 12.47
CA ALA A 11 18.77 3.66 13.58
C ALA A 11 17.86 4.88 13.39
N ARG A 12 18.44 6.04 13.06
CA ARG A 12 17.69 7.28 12.79
C ARG A 12 16.69 7.13 11.63
N ARG A 13 17.07 6.45 10.55
CA ARG A 13 16.14 6.17 9.44
C ARG A 13 15.00 5.26 9.86
N ARG A 14 15.24 4.29 10.75
CA ARG A 14 14.18 3.42 11.28
C ARG A 14 13.16 4.22 12.08
N GLU A 15 13.63 5.15 12.91
CA GLU A 15 12.75 6.05 13.68
C GLU A 15 11.90 6.92 12.74
N LEU A 16 12.54 7.63 11.79
CA LEU A 16 11.84 8.48 10.83
C LEU A 16 10.86 7.69 9.93
N ALA A 17 11.14 6.42 9.64
CA ALA A 17 10.23 5.59 8.86
C ALA A 17 8.90 5.27 9.58
N LEU A 18 8.86 5.38 10.92
CA LEU A 18 7.65 5.17 11.71
C LEU A 18 6.69 6.35 11.64
N ASP A 19 7.19 7.55 11.33
CA ASP A 19 6.37 8.77 11.23
C ASP A 19 5.39 8.72 10.05
N GLN A 20 5.74 7.97 9.00
CA GLN A 20 4.97 7.84 7.75
C GLN A 20 4.49 9.19 7.18
N GLY A 21 3.18 9.47 7.19
CA GLY A 21 2.62 10.76 6.75
C GLY A 21 2.78 11.91 7.75
N GLY A 22 3.37 11.66 8.92
CA GLY A 22 3.53 12.59 10.04
C GLY A 22 2.28 12.70 10.91
N GLU A 23 2.47 13.24 12.13
CA GLU A 23 1.43 13.32 13.17
C GLU A 23 0.14 13.98 12.67
N GLN A 24 0.25 15.08 11.91
CA GLN A 24 -0.92 15.80 11.41
C GLN A 24 -1.75 14.98 10.41
N ALA A 25 -1.08 14.21 9.53
CA ALA A 25 -1.77 13.37 8.55
C ALA A 25 -2.43 12.16 9.23
N ILE A 26 -1.73 11.57 10.21
CA ILE A 26 -2.26 10.48 11.05
C ILE A 26 -3.48 10.96 11.85
N ALA A 27 -3.40 12.12 12.52
CA ALA A 27 -4.52 12.68 13.28
C ALA A 27 -5.74 12.96 12.39
N LYS A 28 -5.54 13.53 11.18
CA LYS A 28 -6.61 13.71 10.19
C LYS A 28 -7.20 12.40 9.71
N HIS A 29 -6.41 11.32 9.67
CA HIS A 29 -6.85 9.99 9.28
C HIS A 29 -7.70 9.34 10.38
N HIS A 30 -7.25 9.43 11.63
CA HIS A 30 -7.96 8.97 12.82
C HIS A 30 -9.27 9.74 13.04
N ALA A 31 -9.30 11.05 12.81
CA ALA A 31 -10.51 11.86 12.91
C ALA A 31 -11.64 11.40 11.97
N LYS A 32 -11.30 10.63 10.92
CA LYS A 32 -12.27 9.99 10.00
C LYS A 32 -12.68 8.59 10.45
N GLY A 33 -12.31 8.18 11.66
CA GLY A 33 -12.57 6.84 12.21
C GLY A 33 -11.79 5.73 11.51
N ARG A 34 -10.65 6.06 10.89
CA ARG A 34 -9.82 5.10 10.13
C ARG A 34 -8.50 4.86 10.85
N LEU A 35 -8.06 3.60 10.85
CA LEU A 35 -6.76 3.18 11.35
C LEU A 35 -5.66 3.37 10.28
N THR A 36 -4.43 3.63 10.72
CA THR A 36 -3.23 3.56 9.86
C THR A 36 -2.97 2.12 9.42
N ILE A 37 -2.11 1.93 8.42
CA ILE A 37 -1.74 0.58 7.97
C ILE A 37 -1.07 -0.23 9.10
N ARG A 38 -0.21 0.41 9.90
CA ARG A 38 0.49 -0.24 11.01
C ARG A 38 -0.48 -0.69 12.10
N GLU A 39 -1.45 0.16 12.47
CA GLU A 39 -2.50 -0.19 13.42
C GLU A 39 -3.40 -1.33 12.91
N ARG A 40 -3.68 -1.38 11.61
CA ARG A 40 -4.46 -2.49 11.01
C ARG A 40 -3.70 -3.80 11.07
N ILE A 41 -2.40 -3.78 10.77
CA ILE A 41 -1.55 -4.96 10.87
C ILE A 41 -1.50 -5.45 12.31
N ASP A 42 -1.22 -4.56 13.27
CA ASP A 42 -1.15 -4.88 14.69
C ASP A 42 -2.45 -5.50 15.23
N LYS A 43 -3.62 -5.00 14.79
CA LYS A 43 -4.92 -5.59 15.16
C LYS A 43 -5.23 -6.92 14.48
N LEU A 44 -4.64 -7.20 13.32
CA LEU A 44 -4.90 -8.39 12.54
C LEU A 44 -4.08 -9.59 13.02
N VAL A 45 -2.80 -9.35 13.31
CA VAL A 45 -1.85 -10.41 13.64
C VAL A 45 -1.82 -10.68 15.14
N ASP A 46 -1.34 -11.85 15.52
CA ASP A 46 -1.10 -12.20 16.91
C ASP A 46 -0.08 -11.21 17.52
N HIS A 47 -0.30 -10.84 18.78
CA HIS A 47 0.52 -9.84 19.48
C HIS A 47 2.02 -10.14 19.39
N ASN A 48 2.83 -9.11 19.06
CA ASN A 48 4.29 -9.18 18.89
C ASN A 48 4.78 -10.21 17.86
N THR A 49 4.00 -10.50 16.82
CA THR A 49 4.43 -11.41 15.74
C THR A 49 4.75 -10.72 14.42
N PHE A 50 4.50 -9.42 14.31
CA PHE A 50 4.79 -8.68 13.08
C PHE A 50 6.30 -8.45 12.91
N GLU A 51 6.84 -8.97 11.81
CA GLU A 51 8.22 -8.80 11.38
C GLU A 51 8.22 -7.97 10.08
N GLU A 52 8.39 -6.66 10.19
CA GLU A 52 8.39 -5.77 9.03
C GLU A 52 9.61 -6.00 8.12
N ILE A 53 9.37 -6.02 6.80
CA ILE A 53 10.44 -6.17 5.81
C ILE A 53 10.65 -4.85 5.06
N GLY A 54 11.91 -4.44 5.00
CA GLY A 54 12.35 -3.19 4.39
C GLY A 54 11.74 -1.95 5.04
N PRO A 55 11.81 -1.76 6.37
CA PRO A 55 11.25 -0.60 7.06
C PRO A 55 11.88 0.73 6.57
N ILE A 56 13.17 0.71 6.21
CA ILE A 56 13.90 1.87 5.68
C ILE A 56 13.92 1.93 4.14
N ALA A 57 13.00 1.24 3.47
CA ALA A 57 12.81 1.41 2.04
C ALA A 57 12.13 2.76 1.78
N GLY A 58 12.74 3.62 0.98
CA GLY A 58 12.28 4.99 0.79
C GLY A 58 13.34 5.86 0.14
N ALA A 59 13.21 7.18 0.29
CA ALA A 59 14.23 8.15 -0.13
C ALA A 59 14.76 8.89 1.10
N ALA A 60 16.08 8.95 1.24
CA ALA A 60 16.74 9.77 2.25
C ALA A 60 17.12 11.12 1.62
N ASN A 61 16.86 12.20 2.35
CA ASN A 61 17.27 13.55 1.98
C ASN A 61 18.42 13.97 2.90
N TYR A 62 19.47 14.52 2.30
CA TYR A 62 20.69 14.91 3.02
C TYR A 62 20.93 16.40 2.81
N ASP A 63 21.53 17.03 3.82
CA ASP A 63 22.03 18.40 3.70
C ASP A 63 23.31 18.47 2.83
N GLU A 64 23.80 19.69 2.60
CA GLU A 64 25.02 19.93 1.82
C GLU A 64 26.28 19.29 2.44
N ASN A 65 26.23 18.97 3.74
CA ASN A 65 27.32 18.34 4.48
C ASN A 65 27.20 16.81 4.49
N GLY A 66 26.19 16.23 3.84
CA GLY A 66 25.93 14.80 3.80
C GLY A 66 25.25 14.23 5.05
N ASN A 67 24.72 15.06 5.95
CA ASN A 67 23.96 14.59 7.10
C ASN A 67 22.52 14.29 6.72
N LEU A 68 21.96 13.20 7.25
CA LEU A 68 20.55 12.87 7.09
C LEU A 68 19.67 13.99 7.66
N GLU A 69 18.89 14.64 6.81
CA GLU A 69 17.94 15.70 7.18
C GLU A 69 16.54 15.11 7.41
N SER A 70 16.05 14.33 6.44
CA SER A 70 14.74 13.70 6.48
C SER A 70 14.71 12.39 5.71
N PHE A 71 13.65 11.60 5.94
CA PHE A 71 13.44 10.33 5.26
C PHE A 71 11.99 10.21 4.82
N ASP A 72 11.78 9.96 3.53
CA ASP A 72 10.48 9.68 2.92
C ASP A 72 10.29 8.14 2.84
N PRO A 73 9.59 7.51 3.79
CA PRO A 73 9.38 6.07 3.74
C PRO A 73 8.53 5.65 2.53
N ALA A 74 8.65 4.38 2.15
CA ALA A 74 7.75 3.80 1.17
C ALA A 74 6.30 3.84 1.68
N ASN A 75 5.36 4.22 0.82
CA ASN A 75 3.93 4.26 1.15
C ASN A 75 3.28 2.85 1.23
N PHE A 76 4.08 1.79 1.43
CA PHE A 76 3.63 0.41 1.52
C PHE A 76 4.38 -0.31 2.63
N VAL A 77 3.64 -0.84 3.60
CA VAL A 77 4.16 -1.66 4.70
C VAL A 77 3.94 -3.12 4.35
N LEU A 78 4.94 -3.97 4.55
CA LEU A 78 4.82 -5.41 4.36
C LEU A 78 5.68 -6.15 5.39
N GLY A 79 5.29 -7.37 5.71
CA GLY A 79 6.08 -8.23 6.59
C GLY A 79 5.47 -9.61 6.78
N PHE A 80 6.12 -10.38 7.65
CA PHE A 80 5.52 -11.60 8.17
C PHE A 80 4.69 -11.28 9.41
N GLY A 81 3.65 -12.09 9.66
CA GLY A 81 2.89 -12.07 10.89
C GLY A 81 2.36 -13.46 11.19
N LYS A 82 1.67 -13.63 12.33
CA LYS A 82 0.91 -14.85 12.62
C LYS A 82 -0.56 -14.52 12.82
N ILE A 83 -1.44 -15.42 12.40
CA ILE A 83 -2.87 -15.39 12.76
C ILE A 83 -3.20 -16.75 13.35
N SER A 84 -3.58 -16.77 14.63
CA SER A 84 -3.83 -18.02 15.36
C SER A 84 -2.63 -18.98 15.28
N GLY A 85 -1.42 -18.44 15.45
CA GLY A 85 -0.14 -19.15 15.40
C GLY A 85 0.36 -19.49 13.99
N ARG A 86 -0.43 -19.29 12.93
CA ARG A 86 -0.06 -19.63 11.55
C ARG A 86 0.61 -18.46 10.87
N ARG A 87 1.82 -18.66 10.33
CA ARG A 87 2.57 -17.61 9.64
C ARG A 87 1.87 -17.19 8.34
N ILE A 88 1.82 -15.89 8.10
CA ILE A 88 1.30 -15.26 6.89
C ILE A 88 2.26 -14.19 6.38
N VAL A 89 2.04 -13.76 5.14
CA VAL A 89 2.55 -12.48 4.64
C VAL A 89 1.40 -11.48 4.69
N VAL A 90 1.67 -10.29 5.22
CA VAL A 90 0.69 -9.19 5.27
C VAL A 90 1.30 -7.91 4.70
N GLY A 91 0.51 -7.12 3.99
CA GLY A 91 0.92 -5.79 3.57
C GLY A 91 -0.20 -4.90 3.07
N GLY A 92 0.08 -3.60 2.93
CA GLY A 92 -0.88 -2.62 2.46
C GLY A 92 -0.30 -1.22 2.32
N GLU A 93 -1.07 -0.35 1.68
CA GLU A 93 -0.70 1.05 1.47
C GLU A 93 -0.93 1.91 2.72
N ASP A 94 -0.07 2.90 2.92
CA ASP A 94 -0.33 3.98 3.86
C ASP A 94 -0.97 5.17 3.16
N PHE A 95 -2.25 5.41 3.47
CA PHE A 95 -3.02 6.52 2.93
C PHE A 95 -2.62 7.89 3.49
N THR A 96 -1.98 7.93 4.66
CA THR A 96 -1.50 9.19 5.27
C THR A 96 -0.40 9.83 4.41
N MET A 97 0.31 9.02 3.63
CA MET A 97 1.32 9.47 2.68
C MET A 97 0.71 9.77 1.32
N ARG A 98 0.64 11.05 0.92
CA ARG A 98 0.22 11.49 -0.42
C ARG A 98 -1.12 10.85 -0.89
N GLY A 99 -2.05 10.62 0.04
CA GLY A 99 -3.34 9.99 -0.25
C GLY A 99 -3.24 8.54 -0.71
N GLY A 100 -2.17 7.82 -0.32
CA GLY A 100 -1.92 6.45 -0.72
C GLY A 100 -1.36 6.29 -2.14
N SER A 101 -0.94 7.38 -2.78
CA SER A 101 -0.30 7.33 -4.08
C SER A 101 1.03 6.58 -4.02
N PRO A 102 1.29 5.63 -4.93
CA PRO A 102 2.46 4.77 -4.86
C PRO A 102 3.78 5.54 -5.04
N SER A 103 4.75 5.29 -4.17
CA SER A 103 6.16 5.62 -4.39
C SER A 103 6.87 4.51 -5.18
N PRO A 104 8.02 4.77 -5.83
CA PRO A 104 8.78 3.71 -6.51
C PRO A 104 9.17 2.55 -5.59
N ALA A 105 9.50 2.86 -4.33
CA ALA A 105 9.75 1.84 -3.31
C ALA A 105 8.46 1.10 -2.93
N GLY A 106 7.34 1.82 -2.76
CA GLY A 106 6.04 1.21 -2.47
C GLY A 106 5.56 0.24 -3.55
N LEU A 107 5.75 0.59 -4.84
CA LEU A 107 5.42 -0.31 -5.95
C LEU A 107 6.22 -1.62 -5.88
N ARG A 108 7.54 -1.54 -5.69
CA ARG A 108 8.39 -2.72 -5.56
C ARG A 108 8.00 -3.55 -4.34
N LYS A 109 7.71 -2.90 -3.21
CA LYS A 109 7.21 -3.55 -1.99
C LYS A 109 5.89 -4.30 -2.22
N SER A 110 4.96 -3.74 -2.97
CA SER A 110 3.68 -4.44 -3.27
C SER A 110 3.88 -5.74 -4.08
N VAL A 111 4.82 -5.75 -5.03
CA VAL A 111 5.19 -6.95 -5.81
C VAL A 111 5.95 -7.93 -4.92
N TYR A 112 6.89 -7.42 -4.13
CA TYR A 112 7.70 -8.24 -3.24
C TYR A 112 6.87 -9.00 -2.20
N ALA A 113 5.79 -8.39 -1.67
CA ALA A 113 4.84 -9.06 -0.79
C ALA A 113 4.21 -10.31 -1.45
N GLU A 114 3.90 -10.25 -2.74
CA GLU A 114 3.39 -11.39 -3.50
C GLU A 114 4.49 -12.45 -3.72
N GLU A 115 5.69 -12.01 -4.10
CA GLU A 115 6.85 -12.89 -4.32
C GLU A 115 7.23 -13.69 -3.08
N ILE A 116 7.33 -13.05 -1.91
CA ILE A 116 7.66 -13.77 -0.68
C ILE A 116 6.53 -14.71 -0.24
N ALA A 117 5.26 -14.36 -0.48
CA ALA A 117 4.16 -15.28 -0.21
C ALA A 117 4.25 -16.54 -1.08
N ILE A 118 4.54 -16.38 -2.38
CA ILE A 118 4.74 -17.48 -3.33
C ILE A 118 5.94 -18.34 -2.96
N GLN A 119 7.06 -17.70 -2.59
CA GLN A 119 8.32 -18.36 -2.27
C GLN A 119 8.19 -19.22 -1.01
N TYR A 120 7.61 -18.67 0.05
CA TYR A 120 7.46 -19.36 1.33
C TYR A 120 6.16 -20.17 1.45
N LYS A 121 5.31 -20.18 0.42
CA LYS A 121 4.00 -20.85 0.40
C LYS A 121 3.10 -20.42 1.56
N LEU A 122 3.12 -19.12 1.88
CA LEU A 122 2.35 -18.53 2.97
C LEU A 122 1.07 -17.86 2.45
N PRO A 123 -0.05 -17.93 3.19
CA PRO A 123 -1.21 -17.10 2.90
C PRO A 123 -0.83 -15.62 2.82
N LEU A 124 -1.38 -14.92 1.84
CA LEU A 124 -1.18 -13.48 1.64
C LEU A 124 -2.43 -12.71 2.08
N VAL A 125 -2.25 -11.77 3.01
CA VAL A 125 -3.29 -10.83 3.43
C VAL A 125 -2.96 -9.42 2.95
N ARG A 126 -3.85 -8.80 2.18
CA ARG A 126 -3.69 -7.44 1.66
C ARG A 126 -4.67 -6.49 2.35
N LEU A 127 -4.17 -5.37 2.85
CA LEU A 127 -4.95 -4.34 3.54
C LEU A 127 -4.95 -3.07 2.69
N HIS A 128 -5.87 -2.98 1.73
CA HIS A 128 -5.84 -1.93 0.73
C HIS A 128 -6.52 -0.64 1.17
N GLU A 129 -5.77 0.44 1.04
CA GLU A 129 -6.26 1.82 1.06
C GLU A 129 -5.25 2.70 0.31
N GLY A 130 -5.37 2.71 -1.01
CA GLY A 130 -4.43 3.40 -1.88
C GLY A 130 -5.12 4.00 -3.10
N SER A 131 -4.71 5.21 -3.47
CA SER A 131 -5.02 5.76 -4.79
C SER A 131 -4.04 5.23 -5.82
N GLY A 132 -4.50 5.04 -7.06
CA GLY A 132 -3.63 4.72 -8.19
C GLY A 132 -2.64 5.84 -8.50
N GLY A 133 -1.98 5.78 -9.67
CA GLY A 133 -1.05 6.82 -10.09
C GLY A 133 -1.68 8.22 -10.05
N SER A 134 -0.94 9.20 -9.52
CA SER A 134 -1.39 10.59 -9.50
C SER A 134 -1.47 11.15 -10.92
N VAL A 135 -2.62 11.75 -11.27
CA VAL A 135 -2.83 12.48 -12.53
C VAL A 135 -2.01 13.78 -12.61
N GLY A 136 -1.54 14.30 -11.48
CA GLY A 136 -0.66 15.48 -11.42
C GLY A 136 0.79 15.20 -11.90
N GLY A 137 1.09 13.97 -12.29
CA GLY A 137 2.42 13.55 -12.67
C GLY A 137 3.38 13.50 -11.48
N THR A 138 4.47 12.78 -11.66
CA THR A 138 5.68 12.98 -10.86
C THR A 138 6.23 14.36 -11.23
N SER A 139 5.94 15.38 -10.45
CA SER A 139 6.56 16.71 -10.54
C SER A 139 8.08 16.70 -10.22
N GLY A 140 8.73 15.52 -10.27
CA GLY A 140 10.15 15.34 -10.14
C GLY A 140 10.84 15.27 -11.50
N LYS A 141 11.90 16.06 -11.65
CA LYS A 141 12.82 16.07 -12.80
C LYS A 141 13.31 14.64 -13.12
N GLY A 142 12.70 14.02 -14.10
CA GLY A 142 13.13 12.73 -14.64
C GLY A 142 12.10 12.24 -15.64
N ALA A 143 12.54 11.83 -16.82
CA ALA A 143 11.66 11.12 -17.74
C ALA A 143 11.24 9.83 -17.04
N ASN A 144 10.00 9.76 -16.56
CA ASN A 144 9.34 8.49 -16.28
C ASN A 144 9.11 7.81 -17.63
N LEU A 145 10.19 7.29 -18.23
CA LEU A 145 10.08 6.39 -19.34
C LEU A 145 9.23 5.22 -18.86
N PRO A 146 8.12 4.90 -19.56
CA PRO A 146 7.40 3.67 -19.27
C PRO A 146 8.40 2.52 -19.28
N SER A 147 8.20 1.55 -18.38
CA SER A 147 9.06 0.36 -18.33
C SER A 147 9.17 -0.23 -19.74
N PRO A 148 10.35 -0.74 -20.13
CA PRO A 148 10.52 -1.40 -21.42
C PRO A 148 9.41 -2.42 -21.67
N VAL A 149 9.00 -2.60 -22.94
CA VAL A 149 7.90 -3.52 -23.30
C VAL A 149 8.18 -4.97 -22.83
N ASN A 150 9.45 -5.35 -22.70
CA ASN A 150 9.89 -6.66 -22.21
C ASN A 150 10.03 -6.75 -20.68
N ALA A 151 9.76 -5.68 -19.93
CA ALA A 151 9.77 -5.74 -18.48
C ALA A 151 8.68 -6.69 -17.98
N PRO A 152 8.95 -7.50 -16.94
CA PRO A 152 7.93 -8.36 -16.35
C PRO A 152 6.68 -7.56 -15.98
N ALA A 153 5.52 -8.03 -16.42
CA ALA A 153 4.24 -7.40 -16.14
C ALA A 153 4.01 -7.32 -14.62
N ARG A 154 3.59 -6.15 -14.11
CA ARG A 154 3.34 -5.95 -12.68
C ARG A 154 2.25 -6.85 -12.09
N PHE A 155 1.38 -7.41 -12.92
CA PHE A 155 0.34 -8.38 -12.54
C PHE A 155 0.79 -9.84 -12.64
N ARG A 156 2.02 -10.11 -13.08
CA ARG A 156 2.56 -11.47 -13.15
C ARG A 156 2.61 -12.11 -11.76
N SER A 157 3.12 -11.38 -10.77
CA SER A 157 3.17 -11.81 -9.36
C SER A 157 1.77 -12.00 -8.77
N VAL A 158 0.81 -11.14 -9.16
CA VAL A 158 -0.61 -11.30 -8.77
C VAL A 158 -1.18 -12.61 -9.28
N ALA A 159 -1.01 -12.90 -10.58
CA ALA A 159 -1.50 -14.14 -11.19
C ALA A 159 -0.84 -15.38 -10.58
N GLN A 160 0.48 -15.32 -10.32
CA GLN A 160 1.21 -16.41 -9.67
C GLN A 160 0.77 -16.61 -8.21
N ALA A 161 0.52 -15.53 -7.46
CA ALA A 161 0.02 -15.64 -6.09
C ALA A 161 -1.35 -16.33 -6.07
N MET A 162 -2.25 -15.91 -6.97
CA MET A 162 -3.59 -16.52 -7.11
C MET A 162 -3.55 -18.01 -7.47
N SER A 163 -2.53 -18.49 -8.18
CA SER A 163 -2.39 -19.91 -8.49
C SER A 163 -1.60 -20.72 -7.45
N THR A 164 -1.02 -20.06 -6.43
CA THR A 164 -0.04 -20.71 -5.54
C THR A 164 -0.43 -20.68 -4.06
N VAL A 165 -1.01 -19.58 -3.58
CA VAL A 165 -1.29 -19.38 -2.15
C VAL A 165 -2.69 -18.82 -1.92
N PRO A 166 -3.31 -19.06 -0.74
CA PRO A 166 -4.52 -18.34 -0.36
C PRO A 166 -4.26 -16.83 -0.33
N VAL A 167 -5.18 -16.05 -0.90
CA VAL A 167 -5.08 -14.58 -0.98
C VAL A 167 -6.36 -14.00 -0.42
N ALA A 168 -6.25 -13.29 0.69
CA ALA A 168 -7.35 -12.57 1.33
C ALA A 168 -7.08 -11.06 1.27
N THR A 169 -8.09 -10.26 0.94
CA THR A 169 -7.92 -8.82 0.80
C THR A 169 -9.04 -8.04 1.48
N ALA A 170 -8.69 -6.94 2.15
CA ALA A 170 -9.64 -6.00 2.73
C ALA A 170 -9.52 -4.62 2.09
N ALA A 171 -10.64 -4.08 1.60
CA ALA A 171 -10.78 -2.66 1.26
C ALA A 171 -11.14 -1.86 2.51
N LEU A 172 -10.21 -1.03 2.99
CA LEU A 172 -10.33 -0.31 4.27
C LEU A 172 -10.42 1.21 4.11
N GLY A 173 -10.45 1.69 2.87
CA GLY A 173 -10.75 3.07 2.50
C GLY A 173 -10.89 3.20 0.98
N ALA A 174 -10.48 4.33 0.42
CA ALA A 174 -10.48 4.49 -1.04
C ALA A 174 -9.42 3.58 -1.66
N VAL A 175 -9.85 2.66 -2.53
CA VAL A 175 -8.99 1.71 -3.26
C VAL A 175 -9.20 1.97 -4.75
N ALA A 176 -8.22 2.59 -5.41
CA ALA A 176 -8.36 2.98 -6.81
C ALA A 176 -7.20 2.53 -7.70
N GLY A 177 -7.48 2.20 -8.95
CA GLY A 177 -6.44 1.83 -9.93
C GLY A 177 -5.74 0.51 -9.60
N LEU A 178 -4.41 0.51 -9.49
CA LEU A 178 -3.63 -0.72 -9.27
C LEU A 178 -4.01 -1.48 -7.98
N PRO A 179 -4.18 -0.82 -6.81
CA PRO A 179 -4.76 -1.45 -5.62
C PRO A 179 -6.12 -2.11 -5.87
N ALA A 180 -7.01 -1.50 -6.66
CA ALA A 180 -8.32 -2.08 -6.97
C ALA A 180 -8.17 -3.36 -7.82
N GLY A 181 -7.25 -3.35 -8.78
CA GLY A 181 -6.89 -4.54 -9.57
C GLY A 181 -6.34 -5.70 -8.73
N ARG A 182 -5.56 -5.40 -7.67
CA ARG A 182 -5.10 -6.41 -6.71
C ARG A 182 -6.21 -6.90 -5.80
N LEU A 183 -7.14 -6.04 -5.44
CA LEU A 183 -8.28 -6.41 -4.61
C LEU A 183 -9.18 -7.41 -5.30
N VAL A 184 -9.55 -7.15 -6.56
CA VAL A 184 -10.39 -8.09 -7.32
C VAL A 184 -9.68 -9.43 -7.57
N ALA A 185 -8.35 -9.44 -7.60
CA ALA A 185 -7.53 -10.64 -7.69
C ALA A 185 -7.26 -11.25 -6.30
N SER A 186 -8.33 -11.74 -5.67
CA SER A 186 -8.30 -12.38 -4.34
C SER A 186 -9.21 -13.60 -4.31
N HIS A 187 -8.88 -14.57 -3.46
CA HIS A 187 -9.74 -15.73 -3.18
C HIS A 187 -10.86 -15.37 -2.20
N PHE A 188 -10.60 -14.40 -1.32
CA PHE A 188 -11.56 -13.85 -0.38
C PHE A 188 -11.35 -12.35 -0.28
N SER A 189 -12.43 -11.58 -0.36
CA SER A 189 -12.41 -10.13 -0.26
C SER A 189 -13.46 -9.63 0.72
N VAL A 190 -13.14 -8.56 1.45
CA VAL A 190 -14.08 -7.83 2.29
C VAL A 190 -13.89 -6.33 2.07
N MET A 191 -14.92 -5.54 2.34
CA MET A 191 -14.81 -4.08 2.35
C MET A 191 -15.48 -3.45 3.56
N SER A 192 -14.92 -2.34 4.04
CA SER A 192 -15.60 -1.50 5.01
C SER A 192 -16.80 -0.81 4.37
N LYS A 193 -18.00 -1.14 4.85
CA LYS A 193 -19.28 -0.64 4.31
C LYS A 193 -19.37 0.88 4.23
N LYS A 194 -18.80 1.61 5.20
CA LYS A 194 -18.98 3.06 5.33
C LYS A 194 -17.78 3.88 4.84
N THR A 195 -16.59 3.30 4.87
CA THR A 195 -15.35 4.05 4.64
C THR A 195 -14.66 3.69 3.35
N ALA A 196 -15.00 2.57 2.72
CA ALA A 196 -14.31 2.08 1.54
C ALA A 196 -15.08 2.29 0.24
N GLN A 197 -14.34 2.60 -0.82
CA GLN A 197 -14.83 2.58 -2.19
C GLN A 197 -13.78 1.92 -3.08
N ILE A 198 -14.22 1.05 -4.00
CA ILE A 198 -13.33 0.38 -4.96
C ILE A 198 -13.59 0.99 -6.34
N LEU A 199 -12.57 1.58 -6.96
CA LEU A 199 -12.76 2.45 -8.12
C LEU A 199 -11.74 2.14 -9.21
N THR A 200 -12.19 2.00 -10.46
CA THR A 200 -11.27 2.04 -11.62
C THR A 200 -10.80 3.47 -11.87
N ALA A 201 -11.72 4.43 -11.78
CA ALA A 201 -11.46 5.85 -11.96
C ALA A 201 -12.30 6.68 -10.95
N GLY A 202 -11.80 7.86 -10.59
CA GLY A 202 -12.51 8.77 -9.67
C GLY A 202 -13.61 9.59 -10.36
N PRO A 203 -14.53 10.21 -9.60
CA PRO A 203 -15.61 11.07 -10.10
C PRO A 203 -15.20 12.08 -11.17
N ALA A 204 -14.09 12.80 -10.95
CA ALA A 204 -13.62 13.81 -11.88
C ALA A 204 -13.26 13.25 -13.28
N VAL A 205 -12.78 12.00 -13.34
CA VAL A 205 -12.48 11.33 -14.61
C VAL A 205 -13.78 10.91 -15.30
N VAL A 206 -14.73 10.37 -14.55
CA VAL A 206 -16.04 9.94 -15.08
C VAL A 206 -16.83 11.14 -15.62
N ALA A 207 -16.92 12.23 -14.87
CA ALA A 207 -17.59 13.45 -15.31
C ALA A 207 -16.96 13.99 -16.60
N ARG A 208 -15.63 14.04 -16.68
CA ARG A 208 -14.93 14.53 -17.87
C ARG A 208 -15.09 13.61 -19.09
N ALA A 209 -15.05 12.30 -18.91
CA ALA A 209 -15.03 11.34 -20.01
C ALA A 209 -16.45 10.97 -20.50
N MET A 210 -17.41 10.89 -19.60
CA MET A 210 -18.76 10.37 -19.85
C MET A 210 -19.86 11.43 -19.69
N GLY A 211 -19.54 12.61 -19.13
CA GLY A 211 -20.55 13.63 -18.83
C GLY A 211 -21.46 13.29 -17.63
N GLU A 212 -21.10 12.27 -16.85
CA GLU A 212 -21.90 11.82 -15.70
C GLU A 212 -21.34 12.34 -14.38
N GLU A 213 -22.16 13.08 -13.64
CA GLU A 213 -21.86 13.48 -12.26
C GLU A 213 -22.25 12.37 -11.29
N LYS A 214 -21.24 11.72 -10.69
CA LYS A 214 -21.42 10.63 -9.72
C LYS A 214 -20.52 10.82 -8.51
N THR A 215 -21.03 10.50 -7.33
CA THR A 215 -20.23 10.44 -6.11
C THR A 215 -19.34 9.19 -6.09
N LYS A 216 -18.31 9.18 -5.23
CA LYS A 216 -17.47 7.97 -5.03
C LYS A 216 -18.29 6.76 -4.58
N GLU A 217 -19.31 6.99 -3.75
CA GLU A 217 -20.17 5.92 -3.22
C GLU A 217 -21.07 5.33 -4.32
N GLU A 218 -21.59 6.16 -5.22
CA GLU A 218 -22.36 5.67 -6.37
C GLU A 218 -21.51 4.89 -7.37
N LEU A 219 -20.22 5.25 -7.50
CA LEU A 219 -19.29 4.57 -8.42
C LEU A 219 -18.72 3.27 -7.86
N GLY A 220 -18.41 3.23 -6.57
CA GLY A 220 -17.61 2.15 -5.98
C GLY A 220 -17.96 1.79 -4.55
N GLY A 221 -19.13 2.19 -4.07
CA GLY A 221 -19.62 1.85 -2.74
C GLY A 221 -20.03 0.39 -2.59
N TRP A 222 -20.36 -0.02 -1.37
CA TRP A 222 -20.64 -1.43 -1.06
C TRP A 222 -21.81 -1.99 -1.85
N LYS A 223 -22.86 -1.20 -2.11
CA LYS A 223 -24.02 -1.65 -2.91
C LYS A 223 -23.65 -2.07 -4.33
N VAL A 224 -22.61 -1.44 -4.89
CA VAL A 224 -22.09 -1.78 -6.21
C VAL A 224 -21.35 -3.11 -6.12
N HIS A 225 -20.41 -3.22 -5.17
CA HIS A 225 -19.50 -4.36 -5.10
C HIS A 225 -20.12 -5.64 -4.56
N THR A 226 -21.10 -5.55 -3.66
CA THR A 226 -21.88 -6.72 -3.23
C THR A 226 -22.82 -7.22 -4.34
N LYS A 227 -23.16 -6.37 -5.32
CA LYS A 227 -24.03 -6.75 -6.44
C LYS A 227 -23.24 -7.37 -7.59
N ASN A 228 -22.00 -6.95 -7.81
CA ASN A 228 -21.15 -7.45 -8.90
C ASN A 228 -20.19 -8.58 -8.48
N GLY A 229 -20.19 -8.97 -7.20
CA GLY A 229 -19.36 -10.06 -6.67
C GLY A 229 -17.88 -9.70 -6.45
N THR A 230 -17.53 -8.41 -6.42
CA THR A 230 -16.18 -7.97 -6.04
C THR A 230 -15.89 -8.24 -4.55
N VAL A 231 -16.93 -8.15 -3.71
CA VAL A 231 -16.91 -8.37 -2.25
C VAL A 231 -18.18 -9.08 -1.80
#